data_AF-A0A240EQF9-F1
#
_entry.id   AF-A0A240EQF9-F1
#
_cell.length_a   1.000
_cell.length_b   1.000
_cell.length_c   1.000
_cell.angle_alpha   90.00
_cell.angle_beta   90.00
_cell.angle_gamma   90.00
#
_symmetry.space_group_name_H-M   'P 1'
#
loop_
_entity.id
_entity.type
_entity.pdbx_description
1 polymer ?
#
loop_
_entity_poly.entity_id
_entity_poly.type
_entity_poly.pdbx_seq_one_letter_code
_entity_poly.pdbx_strand_id
1 'polypeptide(L)'
;MTLSSKNKAITALVVVMISAALLWFEQFGVAPFLTLIIGFFTFIIQVTLHIMGYHNGDVFEAYQDAERTEATALTNLIKNKKDCEKR
;
A
#
# COMPACT_ATOMS: atom_id res chain seq x y z
N MET A 1 -4.31 -13.73 12.22
CA MET A 1 -2.84 -13.75 12.11
C MET A 1 -2.46 -12.61 11.19
N THR A 2 -2.00 -11.48 11.73
CA THR A 2 -1.60 -10.31 10.93
C THR A 2 -0.33 -10.68 10.16
N LEU A 3 -0.47 -10.91 8.85
CA LEU A 3 0.68 -11.21 8.00
C LEU A 3 1.54 -9.95 7.89
N SER A 4 2.79 -10.01 8.35
CA SER A 4 3.73 -8.88 8.27
C SER A 4 3.90 -8.40 6.82
N SER A 5 4.09 -7.10 6.61
CA SER A 5 4.23 -6.46 5.28
C SER A 5 5.32 -7.12 4.43
N LYS A 6 6.42 -7.57 5.08
CA LYS A 6 7.48 -8.36 4.41
C LYS A 6 6.97 -9.67 3.81
N ASN A 7 6.13 -10.40 4.55
CA ASN A 7 5.60 -11.68 4.07
C ASN A 7 4.61 -11.46 2.93
N LYS A 8 3.79 -10.40 3.00
CA LYS A 8 2.89 -10.02 1.90
C LYS A 8 3.68 -9.70 0.62
N ALA A 9 4.75 -8.91 0.75
CA ALA A 9 5.63 -8.57 -0.38
C ALA A 9 6.29 -9.80 -1.00
N ILE A 10 6.74 -10.75 -0.17
CA ILE A 10 7.30 -12.04 -0.65
C ILE A 10 6.24 -12.86 -1.37
N THR A 11 5.01 -12.95 -0.84
CA THR A 11 3.92 -13.66 -1.51
C THR A 11 3.57 -13.02 -2.86
N ALA A 12 3.51 -11.70 -2.93
CA ALA A 12 3.27 -10.98 -4.17
C ALA A 12 4.38 -11.23 -5.22
N LEU A 13 5.65 -11.22 -4.79
CA LEU A 13 6.79 -11.55 -5.65
C LEU A 13 6.68 -12.98 -6.20
N VAL A 14 6.35 -13.95 -5.35
CA VAL A 14 6.19 -15.36 -5.76
C VAL A 14 5.05 -15.49 -6.79
N VAL A 15 3.93 -14.79 -6.59
CA VAL A 15 2.82 -14.79 -7.54
C VAL A 15 3.21 -14.18 -8.88
N VAL A 16 3.99 -13.09 -8.89
CA VAL A 16 4.52 -12.49 -10.12
C VAL A 16 5.44 -13.46 -10.86
N MET A 17 6.36 -14.12 -10.15
CA MET A 17 7.30 -15.09 -10.74
C MET A 17 6.58 -16.29 -11.35
N ILE A 18 5.58 -16.85 -10.66
CA ILE A 18 4.76 -17.96 -11.16
C ILE A 18 3.98 -17.51 -12.39
N SER A 19 3.36 -16.33 -12.35
CA SER A 19 2.59 -15.79 -13.48
C SER A 19 3.49 -15.54 -14.70
N ALA A 20 4.71 -15.04 -14.49
CA ALA A 20 5.70 -14.84 -15.54
C ALA A 20 6.15 -16.17 -16.16
N ALA A 21 6.38 -17.20 -15.34
CA ALA A 21 6.70 -18.54 -15.83
C ALA A 21 5.55 -19.13 -16.65
N LEU A 22 4.30 -18.96 -16.21
CA LEU A 22 3.12 -19.45 -16.96
C LEU A 22 2.97 -18.77 -18.33
N LEU A 23 3.27 -17.46 -18.41
CA LEU A 23 3.33 -16.75 -19.70
C LEU A 23 4.46 -17.26 -20.59
N TRP A 24 5.62 -17.57 -20.02
CA TRP A 24 6.75 -18.12 -20.77
C TRP A 24 6.42 -19.48 -21.41
N PHE A 25 5.63 -20.30 -20.74
CA PHE A 25 5.12 -21.56 -21.27
C PHE A 25 3.88 -21.40 -22.17
N GLU A 26 3.43 -20.17 -22.44
CA GLU A 26 2.22 -19.83 -23.20
C GLU A 26 0.95 -20.56 -22.71
N GLN A 27 0.93 -20.96 -21.44
CA GLN A 27 -0.20 -21.67 -20.85
C GLN A 27 -1.26 -20.66 -20.35
N PHE A 28 -2.53 -21.06 -20.38
CA PHE A 28 -3.65 -20.31 -19.81
C PHE A 28 -3.98 -18.94 -20.47
N GLY A 29 -3.35 -18.61 -21.61
CA GLY A 29 -3.71 -17.45 -22.43
C GLY A 29 -3.55 -16.11 -21.70
N VAL A 30 -4.60 -15.28 -21.68
CA VAL A 30 -4.55 -13.92 -21.11
C VAL A 30 -4.59 -13.90 -19.57
N ALA A 31 -5.06 -14.98 -18.93
CA ALA A 31 -5.23 -15.03 -17.47
C ALA A 31 -3.93 -14.77 -16.68
N PRO A 32 -2.79 -15.44 -16.97
CA PRO A 32 -1.54 -15.18 -16.24
C PRO A 32 -0.99 -13.76 -16.47
N PHE A 33 -1.30 -13.12 -17.60
CA PHE A 33 -0.95 -11.72 -17.85
C PHE A 33 -1.69 -10.77 -16.89
N LEU A 34 -3.00 -10.95 -16.72
CA LEU A 34 -3.80 -10.14 -15.79
C LEU A 34 -3.34 -10.34 -14.34
N THR A 35 -3.08 -11.59 -13.96
CA THR A 35 -2.57 -11.92 -12.61
C THR A 35 -1.19 -11.31 -12.37
N LEU A 36 -0.32 -11.30 -13.38
CA LEU A 36 1.00 -10.67 -13.29
C LEU A 36 0.87 -9.17 -13.04
N ILE A 37 -0.01 -8.48 -13.77
CA ILE A 37 -0.24 -7.04 -13.61
C ILE A 37 -0.72 -6.74 -12.18
N ILE A 38 -1.75 -7.46 -11.71
CA ILE A 38 -2.31 -7.24 -10.37
C ILE A 38 -1.26 -7.54 -9.29
N GLY A 39 -0.51 -8.64 -9.43
CA GLY A 39 0.56 -9.01 -8.50
C GLY A 39 1.68 -7.97 -8.47
N PHE A 40 2.06 -7.42 -9.62
CA PHE A 40 3.10 -6.40 -9.72
C PHE A 40 2.71 -5.09 -9.03
N PHE A 41 1.49 -4.59 -9.27
CA PHE A 41 0.99 -3.39 -8.58
C PHE A 41 0.86 -3.62 -7.07
N THR A 42 0.40 -4.80 -6.66
CA THR A 42 0.33 -5.17 -5.25
C THR A 42 1.72 -5.16 -4.59
N PHE A 43 2.74 -5.67 -5.29
CA PHE A 43 4.13 -5.63 -4.84
C PHE A 43 4.64 -4.19 -4.66
N ILE A 44 4.44 -3.31 -5.64
CA ILE A 44 4.84 -1.90 -5.55
C ILE A 44 4.21 -1.21 -4.34
N ILE A 45 2.90 -1.41 -4.12
CA ILE A 45 2.17 -0.81 -3.00
C ILE A 45 2.74 -1.29 -1.66
N GLN A 46 2.97 -2.60 -1.52
CA GLN A 46 3.50 -3.18 -0.28
C GLN A 46 4.95 -2.73 0.00
N VAL A 47 5.79 -2.63 -1.02
CA VAL A 47 7.15 -2.08 -0.90
C VAL A 47 7.10 -0.62 -0.45
N THR A 48 6.22 0.17 -1.06
CA THR A 48 6.06 1.60 -0.71
C THR A 48 5.60 1.78 0.73
N LEU A 49 4.59 1.01 1.17
CA LEU A 49 4.14 0.98 2.56
C LEU A 49 5.27 0.61 3.53
N HIS A 50 6.07 -0.40 3.17
CA HIS A 50 7.21 -0.80 3.99
C HIS A 50 8.26 0.33 4.11
N ILE A 51 8.55 1.06 3.02
CA ILE A 51 9.48 2.20 3.05
C ILE A 51 8.92 3.35 3.90
N MET A 52 7.61 3.59 3.86
CA MET A 52 6.92 4.59 4.69
C MET A 52 6.81 4.21 6.18
N GLY A 53 7.32 3.04 6.57
CA GLY A 53 7.33 2.60 7.97
C GLY A 53 6.12 1.74 8.36
N TYR A 54 5.18 1.49 7.46
CA TYR A 54 4.04 0.59 7.68
C TYR A 54 4.48 -0.88 7.55
N HIS A 55 5.09 -1.40 8.61
CA HIS A 55 5.66 -2.76 8.65
C HIS A 55 4.62 -3.87 8.83
N ASN A 56 3.46 -3.54 9.40
CA ASN A 56 2.36 -4.49 9.63
C ASN A 56 1.00 -3.97 9.15
N GLY A 57 0.96 -2.73 8.64
CA GLY A 57 -0.29 -2.08 8.26
C GLY A 57 -0.74 -2.45 6.85
N ASP A 58 -2.05 -2.50 6.64
CA ASP A 58 -2.64 -2.58 5.31
C ASP A 58 -2.78 -1.19 4.69
N VAL A 59 -2.98 -1.14 3.37
CA VAL A 59 -3.24 0.11 2.63
C VAL A 59 -4.33 0.95 3.31
N PHE A 60 -5.34 0.28 3.86
CA PHE A 60 -6.45 0.93 4.56
C PHE A 60 -6.02 1.68 5.83
N GLU A 61 -5.09 1.12 6.60
CA GLU A 61 -4.58 1.74 7.82
C GLU A 61 -3.73 2.97 7.49
N ALA A 62 -2.90 2.89 6.45
CA ALA A 62 -2.16 4.04 5.95
C ALA A 62 -3.09 5.16 5.43
N TYR A 63 -4.20 4.80 4.77
CA TYR A 63 -5.21 5.76 4.35
C TYR A 63 -5.88 6.47 5.54
N GLN A 64 -6.26 5.71 6.58
CA GLN A 64 -6.92 6.28 7.75
C GLN A 64 -5.99 7.19 8.55
N ASP A 65 -4.70 6.85 8.65
CA ASP A 65 -3.69 7.70 9.27
C ASP A 65 -3.44 8.99 8.48
N ALA A 66 -3.48 8.92 7.14
CA ALA A 66 -3.36 10.10 6.28
C ALA A 66 -4.53 11.06 6.53
N GLU A 67 -5.77 10.58 6.48
CA GLU A 67 -6.96 11.39 6.76
C GLU A 67 -6.93 11.99 8.17
N ARG A 68 -6.48 11.21 9.17
CA ARG A 68 -6.35 11.69 10.54
C ARG A 68 -5.29 12.78 10.68
N THR A 69 -4.17 12.64 9.97
CA THR A 69 -3.10 13.63 9.95
C THR A 69 -3.58 14.92 9.30
N GLU A 70 -4.31 14.84 8.19
CA GLU A 70 -4.92 16.00 7.52
C GLU A 70 -5.93 16.71 8.42
N ALA A 71 -6.84 15.97 9.06
CA ALA A 71 -7.81 16.53 10.00
C ALA A 71 -7.13 17.20 11.21
N THR A 72 -6.06 16.59 11.73
CA THR A 72 -5.29 17.15 12.84
C THR A 72 -4.56 18.43 12.44
N ALA A 73 -3.94 18.45 11.25
CA ALA A 73 -3.29 19.65 10.71
C ALA A 73 -4.30 20.79 10.50
N LEU A 74 -5.48 20.50 9.94
CA LEU A 74 -6.54 21.47 9.75
C LEU A 74 -7.03 22.04 11.10
N THR A 75 -7.23 21.16 12.08
CA THR A 75 -7.68 21.57 13.42
C THR A 75 -6.63 22.44 14.12
N ASN A 76 -5.35 22.09 13.99
CA ASN A 76 -4.26 22.88 14.54
C ASN A 76 -4.15 24.25 13.86
N LEU A 77 -4.33 24.34 12.54
CA LEU A 77 -4.37 25.62 11.82
C LEU A 77 -5.54 26.50 12.27
N ILE A 78 -6.74 25.91 12.42
CA ILE A 78 -7.94 26.63 12.89
C ILE A 78 -7.77 27.11 14.33
N LYS A 79 -7.20 26.28 15.21
CA LYS A 79 -6.92 26.65 16.60
C LYS A 79 -5.89 27.77 16.67
N ASN A 80 -4.80 27.65 15.94
CA ASN A 80 -3.74 28.67 15.88
C ASN A 80 -4.27 30.01 15.34
N LYS A 81 -5.17 30.00 14.33
CA LYS A 81 -5.86 31.21 13.86
C LYS A 81 -6.71 31.85 14.97
N LYS A 82 -7.50 31.07 15.72
CA LYS A 82 -8.33 31.59 16.82
C LYS A 82 -7.49 32.14 17.98
N ASP A 83 -6.34 31.53 18.24
CA ASP A 83 -5.40 31.99 19.27
C ASP A 83 -4.68 33.28 18.83
N CYS A 84 -4.39 33.45 17.53
CA CYS A 84 -3.87 34.70 16.96
C CYS A 84 -4.91 35.83 16.88
N GLU A 85 -6.19 35.53 16.66
CA GLU A 85 -7.28 36.53 16.56
C GLU A 85 -7.71 37.08 17.94
N LYS A 86 -7.31 36.41 19.04
CA LYS A 86 -7.57 36.82 20.43
C LYS A 86 -6.48 37.71 21.05
N ARG A 87 -5.39 37.99 20.32
CA ARG A 87 -4.38 39.01 20.69
C ARG A 87 -4.67 40.32 19.98
#